data_AF-A0A842S6X0-F1
#
_entry.id   AF-A0A842S6X0-F1
#
_cell.length_a   1.000
_cell.length_b   1.000
_cell.length_c   1.000
_cell.angle_alpha   90.00
_cell.angle_beta   90.00
_cell.angle_gamma   90.00
#
_symmetry.space_group_name_H-M   'P 1'
#
loop_
_entity.id
_entity.type
_entity.pdbx_description
1 polymer ?
#
loop_
_entity_poly.entity_id
_entity_poly.type
_entity_poly.pdbx_seq_one_letter_code
_entity_poly.pdbx_strand_id
1 'polypeptide(L)'
;MNTKIKTINFVKENIRLLLAGIIALILLNDFIVLITLFILLGFAGVYSLLATRMVPHISIESISASAILLGYIYNWQIAVLFALIFGAYGFIKISRLNLISITMILFMCLSGVLGNLFASLGYDTFWIAFVISFTIRSLLSFPVMQVVNPNMVKNFTHAVGDWMFNVFVTIHFIRLIYQVLSALNLY
;
A
#
# COMPACT_ATOMS: atom_id res chain seq x y z
N MET A 1 50.13 4.10 -8.39
CA MET A 1 49.34 3.90 -9.64
C MET A 1 48.06 4.71 -9.52
N ASN A 2 47.86 5.67 -10.43
CA ASN A 2 46.94 6.81 -10.25
C ASN A 2 45.47 6.37 -10.31
N THR A 3 44.65 6.69 -9.31
CA THR A 3 43.24 6.27 -9.18
C THR A 3 42.40 6.62 -10.41
N LYS A 4 42.65 7.79 -11.03
CA LYS A 4 42.01 8.18 -12.29
C LYS A 4 42.23 7.19 -13.44
N ILE A 5 43.43 6.61 -13.55
CA ILE A 5 43.76 5.66 -14.63
C ILE A 5 43.03 4.33 -14.40
N LYS A 6 42.90 3.89 -13.14
CA LYS A 6 42.10 2.71 -12.78
C LYS A 6 40.62 2.91 -13.12
N THR A 7 40.04 4.07 -12.81
CA THR A 7 38.62 4.35 -13.11
C THR A 7 38.36 4.38 -14.62
N ILE A 8 39.24 5.00 -15.40
CA ILE A 8 39.10 5.07 -16.87
C ILE A 8 39.19 3.68 -17.49
N ASN A 9 40.13 2.84 -17.04
CA ASN A 9 40.26 1.48 -17.56
C ASN A 9 39.06 0.61 -17.16
N PHE A 10 38.58 0.72 -15.92
CA PHE A 10 37.37 0.04 -15.47
C PHE A 10 36.14 0.43 -16.31
N VAL A 11 35.94 1.73 -16.56
CA VAL A 11 34.81 2.20 -17.39
C VAL A 11 34.95 1.69 -18.82
N LYS A 12 36.14 1.70 -19.42
CA LYS A 12 36.36 1.17 -20.78
C LYS A 12 36.08 -0.32 -20.88
N GLU A 13 36.54 -1.10 -19.91
CA GLU A 13 36.33 -2.56 -19.86
C GLU A 13 34.86 -2.92 -19.64
N ASN A 14 34.12 -2.09 -18.91
CA ASN A 14 32.73 -2.37 -18.52
C ASN A 14 31.70 -1.47 -19.20
N ILE A 15 32.09 -0.68 -20.22
CA ILE A 15 31.23 0.35 -20.84
C ILE A 15 29.92 -0.25 -21.36
N ARG A 16 29.97 -1.46 -21.92
CA ARG A 16 28.80 -2.18 -22.45
C ARG A 16 27.83 -2.59 -21.34
N LEU A 17 28.35 -3.05 -20.20
CA LEU A 17 27.55 -3.41 -19.03
C LEU A 17 26.96 -2.17 -18.35
N LEU A 18 27.73 -1.09 -18.24
CA LEU A 18 27.25 0.19 -17.71
C LEU A 18 26.14 0.78 -18.59
N LEU A 19 26.32 0.77 -19.92
CA LEU A 19 25.29 1.21 -20.87
C LEU A 19 24.05 0.30 -20.81
N ALA A 20 24.23 -1.02 -20.76
CA ALA A 20 23.11 -1.96 -20.58
C ALA A 20 22.37 -1.72 -19.27
N GLY A 21 23.08 -1.42 -18.18
CA GLY A 21 22.49 -1.05 -16.90
C GLY A 21 21.70 0.26 -16.96
N ILE A 22 22.24 1.29 -17.61
CA ILE A 22 21.54 2.58 -17.80
C ILE A 22 20.31 2.39 -18.70
N ILE A 23 20.42 1.63 -19.78
CA ILE A 23 19.29 1.30 -20.68
C ILE A 23 18.23 0.51 -19.91
N ALA A 24 18.62 -0.47 -19.11
CA ALA A 24 17.68 -1.22 -18.26
C ALA A 24 16.98 -0.31 -17.24
N LEU A 25 17.70 0.63 -16.62
CA LEU A 25 17.11 1.61 -15.70
C LEU A 25 16.10 2.54 -16.39
N ILE A 26 16.38 2.97 -17.62
CA ILE A 26 15.47 3.81 -18.41
C ILE A 26 14.25 3.01 -18.86
N LEU A 27 14.46 1.80 -19.39
CA LEU A 27 13.39 0.96 -19.93
C LEU A 27 12.51 0.31 -18.86
N LEU A 28 13.04 0.11 -17.64
CA LEU A 28 12.34 -0.56 -16.55
C LEU A 28 12.04 0.37 -15.38
N ASN A 29 12.13 1.69 -15.58
CA ASN A 29 11.87 2.69 -14.55
C ASN A 29 10.53 2.44 -13.84
N ASP A 30 9.46 2.24 -14.60
CA ASP A 30 8.11 2.03 -14.06
C ASP A 30 8.04 0.79 -13.16
N PHE A 31 8.74 -0.30 -13.54
CA PHE A 31 8.83 -1.51 -12.73
C PHE A 31 9.67 -1.31 -11.47
N ILE A 32 10.76 -0.54 -11.55
CA ILE A 32 11.62 -0.23 -10.40
C ILE A 32 10.84 0.63 -9.40
N VAL A 33 10.10 1.63 -9.88
CA VAL A 33 9.23 2.47 -9.03
C VAL A 33 8.15 1.61 -8.39
N LEU A 34 7.45 0.79 -9.18
CA LEU A 34 6.43 -0.12 -8.67
C LEU A 34 6.98 -1.03 -7.58
N ILE A 35 8.07 -1.75 -7.84
CA ILE A 35 8.68 -2.67 -6.86
C ILE A 35 9.14 -1.93 -5.61
N THR A 36 9.74 -0.75 -5.77
CA THR A 36 10.21 0.08 -4.65
C THR A 36 9.04 0.54 -3.80
N LEU A 37 7.98 1.08 -4.40
CA LEU A 37 6.75 1.47 -3.71
C LEU A 37 6.09 0.28 -3.02
N PHE A 38 5.97 -0.85 -3.73
CA PHE A 38 5.37 -2.08 -3.22
C PHE A 38 6.08 -2.56 -1.95
N ILE A 39 7.41 -2.56 -1.94
CA ILE A 39 8.20 -2.97 -0.79
C ILE A 39 8.12 -1.94 0.35
N LEU A 40 8.33 -0.65 0.03
CA LEU A 40 8.33 0.43 1.03
C LEU A 40 6.99 0.57 1.74
N LEU A 41 5.90 0.66 0.98
CA LEU A 41 4.54 0.75 1.53
C LEU A 41 4.16 -0.51 2.31
N GLY A 42 4.64 -1.66 1.85
CA GLY A 42 4.38 -2.94 2.52
C GLY A 42 5.02 -3.00 3.89
N PHE A 43 6.32 -2.69 4.00
CA PHE A 43 7.01 -2.66 5.29
C PHE A 43 6.51 -1.54 6.19
N ALA A 44 6.21 -0.35 5.65
CA ALA A 44 5.58 0.72 6.41
C ALA A 44 4.21 0.31 6.97
N GLY A 45 3.41 -0.39 6.16
CA GLY A 45 2.13 -0.97 6.54
C GLY A 45 2.24 -1.97 7.67
N VAL A 46 3.15 -2.92 7.55
CA VAL A 46 3.38 -3.92 8.61
C VAL A 46 3.88 -3.27 9.89
N TYR A 47 4.81 -2.30 9.79
CA TYR A 47 5.32 -1.60 10.96
C TYR A 47 4.22 -0.78 11.65
N SER A 48 3.32 -0.14 10.87
CA SER A 48 2.18 0.57 11.42
C SER A 48 1.32 -0.36 12.28
N LEU A 49 0.98 -1.54 11.76
CA LEU A 49 0.20 -2.54 12.51
C LEU A 49 0.90 -3.03 13.79
N LEU A 50 2.23 -3.13 13.78
CA LEU A 50 3.02 -3.56 14.94
C LEU A 50 3.15 -2.47 16.00
N ALA A 51 3.45 -1.23 15.60
CA ALA A 51 3.85 -0.15 16.49
C ALA A 51 2.67 0.62 17.10
N THR A 52 1.51 0.64 16.44
CA THR A 52 0.48 1.65 16.70
C THR A 52 -0.76 1.12 17.41
N ARG A 53 -0.59 0.12 18.30
CA ARG A 53 -1.67 -0.34 19.19
C ARG A 53 -1.95 0.72 20.27
N MET A 54 -2.47 1.88 19.85
CA MET A 54 -2.78 3.03 20.71
C MET A 54 -3.94 2.72 21.67
N VAL A 55 -4.76 1.72 21.30
CA VAL A 55 -5.79 1.07 22.12
C VAL A 55 -5.70 -0.43 21.80
N PRO A 56 -5.98 -1.37 22.73
CA PRO A 56 -5.98 -2.82 22.43
C PRO A 56 -6.88 -3.25 21.25
N HIS A 57 -7.67 -2.31 20.71
CA HIS A 57 -8.62 -2.50 19.63
C HIS A 57 -8.51 -1.44 18.52
N ILE A 58 -7.46 -0.60 18.47
CA ILE A 58 -7.28 0.33 17.33
C ILE A 58 -5.80 0.30 16.95
N SER A 59 -5.52 -0.20 15.75
CA SER A 59 -4.21 -0.18 15.13
C SER A 59 -4.26 0.73 13.91
N ILE A 60 -3.26 1.60 13.74
CA ILE A 60 -3.07 2.30 12.48
C ILE A 60 -2.71 1.24 11.44
N GLU A 61 -3.64 1.01 10.53
CA GLU A 61 -3.54 0.00 9.49
C GLU A 61 -3.39 0.71 8.15
N SER A 62 -2.15 0.95 7.72
CA SER A 62 -1.87 1.65 6.46
C SER A 62 -1.72 0.72 5.24
N ILE A 63 -1.87 -0.61 5.42
CA ILE A 63 -1.84 -1.58 4.31
C ILE A 63 -3.01 -1.31 3.36
N SER A 64 -4.22 -1.12 3.86
CA SER A 64 -5.40 -0.82 3.04
C SER A 64 -5.30 0.51 2.34
N ALA A 65 -4.75 1.52 3.02
CA ALA A 65 -4.50 2.83 2.43
C ALA A 65 -3.49 2.74 1.27
N SER A 66 -2.46 1.93 1.46
CA SER A 66 -1.46 1.64 0.42
C SER A 66 -2.05 0.80 -0.73
N ALA A 67 -2.92 -0.15 -0.42
CA ALA A 67 -3.63 -0.95 -1.42
C ALA A 67 -4.53 -0.08 -2.29
N ILE A 68 -5.26 0.89 -1.70
CA ILE A 68 -6.04 1.88 -2.46
C ILE A 68 -5.15 2.66 -3.41
N LEU A 69 -4.00 3.16 -2.94
CA LEU A 69 -3.05 3.89 -3.79
C LEU A 69 -2.57 3.04 -4.98
N LEU A 70 -2.12 1.82 -4.71
CA LEU A 70 -1.63 0.91 -5.75
C LEU A 70 -2.72 0.51 -6.74
N GLY A 71 -3.95 0.32 -6.24
CA GLY A 71 -5.11 0.02 -7.09
C GLY A 71 -5.49 1.19 -7.97
N TYR A 72 -5.46 2.40 -7.42
CA TYR A 72 -5.77 3.62 -8.14
C TYR A 72 -4.73 3.95 -9.22
N ILE A 73 -3.44 3.73 -8.93
CA ILE A 73 -2.34 4.05 -9.85
C ILE A 73 -2.16 2.97 -10.92
N TYR A 74 -2.10 1.70 -10.53
CA TYR A 74 -1.67 0.63 -11.43
C TYR A 74 -2.83 -0.25 -11.88
N ASN A 75 -3.29 -1.14 -11.00
CA ASN A 75 -4.46 -1.98 -11.23
C ASN A 75 -4.84 -2.75 -9.95
N TRP A 76 -6.03 -3.35 -9.96
CA TRP A 76 -6.53 -4.13 -8.83
C TRP A 76 -5.69 -5.38 -8.54
N GLN A 77 -5.07 -6.02 -9.55
CA GLN A 77 -4.29 -7.24 -9.37
C GLN A 77 -3.05 -6.98 -8.50
N ILE A 78 -2.32 -5.90 -8.79
CA ILE A 78 -1.14 -5.46 -8.02
C ILE A 78 -1.57 -5.12 -6.59
N ALA A 79 -2.67 -4.40 -6.44
CA ALA A 79 -3.17 -4.00 -5.12
C ALA A 79 -3.62 -5.19 -4.26
N VAL A 80 -4.30 -6.17 -4.87
CA VAL A 80 -4.69 -7.41 -4.17
C VAL A 80 -3.46 -8.23 -3.82
N LEU A 81 -2.49 -8.37 -4.71
CA LEU A 81 -1.24 -9.08 -4.42
C LEU A 81 -0.50 -8.42 -3.24
N PHE A 82 -0.41 -7.09 -3.24
CA PHE A 82 0.14 -6.31 -2.13
C PHE A 82 -0.58 -6.60 -0.81
N ALA A 83 -1.91 -6.48 -0.81
CA ALA A 83 -2.74 -6.67 0.38
C ALA A 83 -2.64 -8.10 0.93
N LEU A 84 -2.60 -9.11 0.05
CA LEU A 84 -2.44 -10.50 0.45
C LEU A 84 -1.08 -10.75 1.09
N ILE A 85 0.02 -10.32 0.45
CA ILE A 85 1.38 -10.57 0.94
C ILE A 85 1.61 -9.87 2.29
N PHE A 86 1.41 -8.55 2.32
CA PHE A 86 1.73 -7.77 3.51
C PHE A 86 0.67 -7.88 4.60
N GLY A 87 -0.60 -8.06 4.23
CA GLY A 87 -1.66 -8.35 5.19
C GLY A 87 -1.44 -9.69 5.89
N ALA A 88 -1.18 -10.76 5.14
CA ALA A 88 -0.87 -12.06 5.73
C ALA A 88 0.38 -11.98 6.60
N TYR A 89 1.46 -11.38 6.10
CA TYR A 89 2.69 -11.22 6.87
C TYR A 89 2.47 -10.43 8.17
N GLY A 90 1.76 -9.31 8.11
CA GLY A 90 1.43 -8.48 9.27
C GLY A 90 0.63 -9.25 10.32
N PHE A 91 -0.46 -9.93 9.93
CA PHE A 91 -1.30 -10.67 10.88
C PHE A 91 -0.62 -11.92 11.45
N ILE A 92 0.25 -12.60 10.68
CA ILE A 92 1.09 -13.68 11.21
C ILE A 92 1.95 -13.17 12.37
N LYS A 93 2.52 -11.96 12.25
CA LYS A 93 3.36 -11.35 13.30
C LYS A 93 2.59 -10.87 14.52
N ILE A 94 1.30 -10.54 14.36
CA ILE A 94 0.54 -9.77 15.36
C ILE A 94 -0.45 -10.60 16.16
N SER A 95 -1.17 -11.53 15.51
CA SER A 95 -2.32 -12.21 16.13
C SER A 95 -2.54 -13.64 15.65
N ARG A 96 -1.61 -14.21 14.87
CA ARG A 96 -1.76 -15.49 14.14
C ARG A 96 -2.88 -15.45 13.09
N LEU A 97 -2.84 -16.37 12.13
CA LEU A 97 -3.89 -16.51 11.12
C LEU A 97 -5.11 -17.19 11.72
N ASN A 98 -6.22 -16.46 11.81
CA ASN A 98 -7.54 -16.93 12.22
C ASN A 98 -8.60 -16.29 11.32
N LEU A 99 -9.88 -16.63 11.52
CA LEU A 99 -10.96 -16.11 10.68
C LEU A 99 -11.04 -14.58 10.68
N ILE A 100 -10.84 -13.92 11.82
CA ILE A 100 -10.79 -12.46 11.94
C ILE A 100 -9.66 -11.89 11.06
N SER A 101 -8.45 -12.43 11.18
CA SER A 101 -7.30 -12.01 10.38
C SER A 101 -7.56 -12.19 8.88
N ILE A 102 -8.16 -13.33 8.47
CA ILE A 102 -8.52 -13.60 7.08
C ILE A 102 -9.53 -12.57 6.57
N THR A 103 -10.59 -12.30 7.33
CA THR A 103 -11.60 -11.29 6.97
C THR A 103 -10.99 -9.90 6.84
N MET A 104 -10.06 -9.52 7.72
CA MET A 104 -9.36 -8.24 7.62
C MET A 104 -8.47 -8.16 6.37
N ILE A 105 -7.77 -9.25 6.02
CA ILE A 105 -6.98 -9.32 4.78
C ILE A 105 -7.90 -9.17 3.54
N LEU A 106 -9.08 -9.78 3.55
CA LEU A 106 -10.05 -9.61 2.47
C LEU A 106 -10.53 -8.16 2.35
N PHE A 107 -10.70 -7.46 3.47
CA PHE A 107 -11.00 -6.02 3.45
C PHE A 107 -9.85 -5.16 2.92
N MET A 108 -8.59 -5.54 3.20
CA MET A 108 -7.42 -4.90 2.59
C MET A 108 -7.43 -5.09 1.06
N CYS A 109 -7.74 -6.31 0.59
CA CYS A 109 -7.87 -6.61 -0.83
C CYS A 109 -9.00 -5.80 -1.48
N LEU A 110 -10.17 -5.75 -0.84
CA LEU A 110 -11.31 -4.95 -1.28
C LEU A 110 -10.94 -3.47 -1.42
N SER A 111 -10.14 -2.94 -0.49
CA SER A 111 -9.67 -1.55 -0.55
C SER A 111 -8.88 -1.29 -1.84
N GLY A 112 -7.99 -2.20 -2.23
CA GLY A 112 -7.28 -2.11 -3.51
C GLY A 112 -8.19 -2.18 -4.73
N VAL A 113 -9.18 -3.07 -4.71
CA VAL A 113 -10.19 -3.18 -5.77
C VAL A 113 -11.00 -1.87 -5.90
N LEU A 114 -11.43 -1.29 -4.78
CA LEU A 114 -12.16 -0.02 -4.78
C LEU A 114 -11.32 1.14 -5.31
N GLY A 115 -10.02 1.19 -4.96
CA GLY A 115 -9.10 2.19 -5.52
C GLY A 115 -9.05 2.14 -7.05
N ASN A 116 -8.88 0.95 -7.63
CA ASN A 116 -8.91 0.75 -9.09
C ASN A 116 -10.28 1.05 -9.70
N LEU A 117 -11.37 0.64 -9.03
CA LEU A 117 -12.73 0.91 -9.49
C LEU A 117 -12.95 2.42 -9.64
N PHE A 118 -12.65 3.21 -8.62
CA PHE A 118 -12.88 4.65 -8.68
C PHE A 118 -11.97 5.36 -9.69
N ALA A 119 -10.71 4.93 -9.83
CA ALA A 119 -9.86 5.39 -10.93
C ALA A 119 -10.51 5.12 -12.30
N SER A 120 -11.01 3.89 -12.51
CA SER A 120 -11.66 3.50 -13.78
C SER A 120 -12.99 4.19 -14.06
N LEU A 121 -13.69 4.68 -13.03
CA LEU A 121 -14.93 5.45 -13.16
C LEU A 121 -14.68 6.94 -13.47
N GLY A 122 -13.43 7.36 -13.65
CA GLY A 122 -13.08 8.74 -14.00
C GLY A 122 -13.01 9.68 -12.80
N TYR A 123 -12.83 9.17 -11.58
CA TYR A 123 -12.49 10.03 -10.46
C TYR A 123 -11.01 10.40 -10.56
N ASP A 124 -10.70 11.49 -11.28
CA ASP A 124 -9.32 11.97 -11.48
C ASP A 124 -8.65 12.46 -10.19
N THR A 125 -9.45 12.66 -9.14
CA THR A 125 -8.99 13.18 -7.86
C THR A 125 -8.81 12.07 -6.84
N PHE A 126 -7.54 11.66 -6.64
CA PHE A 126 -7.18 10.55 -5.76
C PHE A 126 -7.78 10.64 -4.34
N TRP A 127 -7.78 11.83 -3.73
CA TRP A 127 -8.28 11.97 -2.35
C TRP A 127 -9.78 11.64 -2.23
N ILE A 128 -10.58 11.94 -3.27
CA ILE A 128 -12.00 11.61 -3.30
C ILE A 128 -12.17 10.09 -3.38
N ALA A 129 -11.47 9.46 -4.33
CA ALA A 129 -11.47 8.01 -4.50
C ALA A 129 -11.04 7.29 -3.20
N PHE A 130 -10.03 7.83 -2.51
CA PHE A 130 -9.56 7.32 -1.23
C PHE A 130 -10.64 7.38 -0.14
N VAL A 131 -11.26 8.54 0.06
CA VAL A 131 -12.29 8.75 1.10
C VAL A 131 -13.50 7.86 0.84
N ILE A 132 -13.96 7.77 -0.41
CA ILE A 132 -15.11 6.94 -0.77
C ILE A 132 -14.76 5.45 -0.56
N SER A 133 -13.58 5.00 -0.98
CA SER A 133 -13.12 3.62 -0.79
C SER A 133 -13.14 3.23 0.69
N PHE A 134 -12.58 4.06 1.57
CA PHE A 134 -12.60 3.81 3.01
C PHE A 134 -14.01 3.85 3.59
N THR A 135 -14.86 4.76 3.13
CA THR A 135 -16.25 4.84 3.59
C THR A 135 -17.01 3.56 3.26
N ILE A 136 -16.91 3.07 2.02
CA ILE A 136 -17.55 1.82 1.60
C ILE A 136 -16.99 0.63 2.38
N ARG A 137 -15.66 0.53 2.49
CA ARG A 137 -15.01 -0.52 3.27
C ARG A 137 -15.51 -0.53 4.71
N SER A 138 -15.54 0.61 5.38
CA SER A 138 -15.97 0.70 6.78
C SER A 138 -17.45 0.33 6.96
N LEU A 139 -18.32 0.81 6.07
CA LEU A 139 -19.75 0.43 6.06
C LEU A 139 -19.96 -1.08 5.88
N LEU A 140 -19.14 -1.73 5.04
CA LEU A 140 -19.19 -3.18 4.85
C LEU A 140 -18.53 -3.97 5.99
N SER A 141 -17.48 -3.41 6.59
CA SER A 141 -16.71 -4.09 7.64
C SER A 141 -17.55 -4.37 8.87
N PHE A 142 -18.40 -3.44 9.29
CA PHE A 142 -19.20 -3.58 10.49
C PHE A 142 -20.15 -4.81 10.46
N PRO A 143 -21.08 -4.94 9.49
CA PRO A 143 -21.99 -6.08 9.44
C PRO A 143 -21.27 -7.41 9.21
N VAL A 144 -20.23 -7.45 8.37
CA VAL A 144 -19.47 -8.68 8.12
C VAL A 144 -18.73 -9.14 9.37
N MET A 145 -18.12 -8.21 10.11
CA MET A 145 -17.42 -8.54 11.35
C MET A 145 -18.37 -9.00 12.46
N GLN A 146 -19.65 -8.59 12.47
CA GLN A 146 -20.64 -9.17 13.40
C GLN A 146 -20.87 -10.66 13.17
N VAL A 147 -20.81 -11.11 11.91
CA VAL A 147 -20.95 -12.54 11.57
C VAL A 147 -19.72 -13.33 12.03
N VAL A 148 -18.53 -12.73 11.97
CA VAL A 148 -17.26 -13.37 12.31
C VAL A 148 -16.96 -13.35 13.81
N ASN A 149 -17.25 -12.24 14.48
CA ASN A 149 -17.10 -12.06 15.93
C ASN A 149 -18.23 -11.15 16.43
N PRO A 150 -19.21 -11.67 17.16
CA PRO A 150 -20.42 -10.93 17.53
C PRO A 150 -20.20 -9.97 18.73
N ASN A 151 -19.14 -9.16 18.67
CA ASN A 151 -18.91 -8.06 19.61
C ASN A 151 -19.21 -6.72 18.94
N MET A 152 -20.44 -6.25 19.14
CA MET A 152 -20.96 -5.05 18.49
C MET A 152 -20.12 -3.81 18.77
N VAL A 153 -19.83 -3.52 20.04
CA VAL A 153 -19.09 -2.33 20.47
C VAL A 153 -17.68 -2.36 19.89
N LYS A 154 -16.98 -3.49 20.01
CA LYS A 154 -15.61 -3.63 19.50
C LYS A 154 -15.55 -3.41 17.99
N ASN A 155 -16.42 -4.07 17.23
CA ASN A 155 -16.42 -3.98 15.77
C ASN A 155 -16.84 -2.58 15.28
N PHE A 156 -17.75 -1.92 15.98
CA PHE A 156 -18.11 -0.53 15.69
C PHE A 156 -16.92 0.40 15.90
N THR A 157 -16.25 0.29 17.06
CA THR A 157 -15.05 1.07 17.37
C THR A 157 -13.92 0.82 16.38
N HIS A 158 -13.72 -0.43 15.92
CA HIS A 158 -12.77 -0.73 14.87
C HIS A 158 -13.15 -0.07 13.54
N ALA A 159 -14.38 -0.25 13.07
CA ALA A 159 -14.81 0.27 11.77
C ALA A 159 -14.73 1.81 11.71
N VAL A 160 -15.14 2.50 12.78
CA VAL A 160 -15.08 3.95 12.91
C VAL A 160 -13.65 4.43 13.15
N GLY A 161 -12.90 3.78 14.03
CA GLY A 161 -11.50 4.13 14.32
C GLY A 161 -10.61 4.01 13.09
N ASP A 162 -10.71 2.91 12.36
CA ASP A 162 -9.98 2.69 11.11
C ASP A 162 -10.37 3.73 10.05
N TRP A 163 -11.66 4.06 9.94
CA TRP A 163 -12.13 5.10 9.03
C TRP A 163 -11.55 6.47 9.38
N MET A 164 -11.72 6.90 10.64
CA MET A 164 -11.26 8.21 11.11
C MET A 164 -9.76 8.35 10.95
N PHE A 165 -9.00 7.35 11.37
CA PHE A 165 -7.54 7.42 11.28
C PHE A 165 -7.07 7.49 9.82
N ASN A 166 -7.65 6.68 8.94
CA ASN A 166 -7.23 6.69 7.54
C ASN A 166 -7.65 7.95 6.81
N VAL A 167 -8.88 8.43 7.02
CA VAL A 167 -9.44 9.60 6.33
C VAL A 167 -8.86 10.92 6.86
N PHE A 168 -8.55 11.02 8.15
CA PHE A 168 -8.02 12.28 8.71
C PHE A 168 -6.51 12.31 8.87
N VAL A 169 -5.83 11.16 8.92
CA VAL A 169 -4.37 11.11 9.16
C VAL A 169 -3.65 10.45 7.98
N THR A 170 -3.94 9.18 7.69
CA THR A 170 -3.20 8.42 6.66
C THR A 170 -3.32 9.05 5.28
N ILE A 171 -4.47 9.66 4.96
CA ILE A 171 -4.70 10.29 3.65
C ILE A 171 -3.64 11.32 3.30
N HIS A 172 -3.13 12.09 4.28
CA HIS A 172 -2.18 13.16 4.01
C HIS A 172 -0.85 12.61 3.54
N PHE A 173 -0.39 11.53 4.16
CA PHE A 173 0.83 10.84 3.78
C PHE A 173 0.69 10.19 2.40
N ILE A 174 -0.39 9.43 2.17
CA ILE A 174 -0.61 8.73 0.91
C ILE A 174 -0.84 9.71 -0.24
N ARG A 175 -1.56 10.83 0.00
CA ARG A 175 -1.73 11.90 -0.97
C ARG A 175 -0.40 12.55 -1.34
N LEU A 176 0.50 12.77 -0.39
CA LEU A 176 1.82 13.31 -0.68
C LEU A 176 2.60 12.37 -1.61
N ILE A 177 2.57 11.05 -1.34
CA ILE A 177 3.18 10.05 -2.22
C ILE A 177 2.57 10.12 -3.62
N TYR A 178 1.23 10.11 -3.72
CA TYR A 178 0.53 10.25 -5.01
C TYR A 178 0.96 11.50 -5.78
N GLN A 179 1.04 12.65 -5.11
CA GLN A 179 1.44 13.92 -5.72
C GLN A 179 2.88 13.91 -6.21
N VAL A 180 3.81 13.35 -5.44
CA VAL A 180 5.23 13.21 -5.84
C VAL A 180 5.34 12.30 -7.07
N LEU A 181 4.67 11.15 -7.03
CA LEU A 181 4.68 10.21 -8.15
C LEU A 181 4.06 10.81 -9.42
N SER A 182 2.96 11.57 -9.27
CA SER A 182 2.29 12.27 -10.37
C SER A 182 3.17 13.37 -10.95
N ALA A 183 3.79 14.20 -10.09
CA ALA A 183 4.66 15.30 -10.53
C ALA A 183 5.91 14.80 -11.27
N LEU A 184 6.36 13.58 -10.97
CA LEU A 184 7.52 12.96 -11.60
C LEU A 184 7.15 12.05 -12.79
N ASN A 185 5.87 11.91 -13.12
CA ASN A 185 5.36 10.98 -14.15
C ASN A 185 5.92 9.55 -13.99
N LEU A 186 5.87 9.00 -12.76
CA LEU A 186 6.46 7.69 -12.42
C LEU A 186 5.45 6.53 -12.41
N TYR A 187 4.32 6.68 -13.10
CA TYR A 187 3.32 5.64 -13.32
C TYR A 187 2.38 6.01 -14.47
#